data_AF-V4L826-F1
#
_entry.id   AF-V4L826-F1
#
_cell.length_a   1.000
_cell.length_b   1.000
_cell.length_c   1.000
_cell.angle_alpha   90.00
_cell.angle_beta   90.00
_cell.angle_gamma   90.00
#
_symmetry.space_group_name_H-M   'P 1'
#
loop_
_entity.id
_entity.type
_entity.pdbx_description
1 polymer ?
#
loop_
_entity_poly.entity_id
_entity_poly.type
_entity_poly.pdbx_seq_one_letter_code
_entity_poly.pdbx_strand_id
1 'polypeptide(L)'
;MTILALYILIPHIDAIEVDGPTQELINSICIESEDYDFCNKIIRKNLKTPTTNLKDLTYLIFLISIEYASDTYIFIGNIMRQRPGPEEWNHLDTCLAVYNQETNIFLNVRTEFFLDEYDRMIKDILSTTNILRRCRTDFPIPPNKNNPLIEKNRVMKILTTMSAVSGYMVINGDASLLSSVVTNLDVFQ
;
A
#
# COMPACT_ATOMS: atom_id res chain seq x y z
N MET A 1 -1.63 53.17 -19.97
CA MET A 1 -1.79 52.28 -18.80
C MET A 1 -2.47 51.01 -19.27
N THR A 2 -1.66 49.97 -19.41
CA THR A 2 -2.03 48.57 -19.63
C THR A 2 -2.73 48.00 -18.38
N ILE A 3 -3.70 47.10 -18.55
CA ILE A 3 -3.67 45.72 -18.01
C ILE A 3 -4.61 44.86 -18.89
N LEU A 4 -4.03 44.01 -19.74
CA LEU A 4 -4.73 42.91 -20.39
C LEU A 4 -4.72 41.74 -19.38
N ALA A 5 -5.86 41.40 -18.81
CA ALA A 5 -5.97 40.29 -17.87
C ALA A 5 -5.87 38.96 -18.64
N LEU A 6 -4.68 38.34 -18.61
CA LEU A 6 -4.50 36.95 -19.02
C LEU A 6 -5.16 36.05 -17.97
N TYR A 7 -6.35 35.54 -18.28
CA TYR A 7 -6.93 34.42 -17.54
C TYR A 7 -6.12 33.17 -17.85
N ILE A 8 -5.26 32.78 -16.91
CA ILE A 8 -4.58 31.48 -16.94
C ILE A 8 -5.65 30.43 -16.71
N LEU A 9 -6.05 29.72 -17.78
CA LEU A 9 -6.80 28.46 -17.68
C LEU A 9 -5.88 27.42 -17.05
N ILE A 10 -5.82 27.38 -15.72
CA ILE A 10 -5.27 26.23 -15.01
C ILE A 10 -6.31 25.13 -15.18
N PRO A 11 -6.01 24.00 -15.83
CA PRO A 11 -6.91 22.87 -15.81
C PRO A 11 -7.01 22.41 -14.35
N HIS A 12 -8.13 22.72 -13.70
CA HIS A 12 -8.49 22.07 -12.45
C HIS A 12 -8.66 20.59 -12.78
N ILE A 13 -7.69 19.78 -12.35
CA ILE A 13 -7.90 18.34 -12.25
C ILE A 13 -8.91 18.20 -11.11
N ASP A 14 -10.19 18.23 -11.43
CA ASP A 14 -11.25 17.97 -10.48
C ASP A 14 -11.01 16.58 -9.90
N ALA A 15 -10.94 16.50 -8.57
CA ALA A 15 -10.86 15.21 -7.91
C ALA A 15 -12.10 14.41 -8.33
N ILE A 16 -11.89 13.16 -8.77
CA ILE A 16 -12.99 12.27 -9.16
C ILE A 16 -13.96 12.18 -7.99
N GLU A 17 -15.21 12.61 -8.22
CA GLU A 17 -16.31 12.39 -7.29
C GLU A 17 -16.67 10.91 -7.36
N VAL A 18 -16.27 10.16 -6.33
CA VAL A 18 -16.52 8.72 -6.21
C VAL A 18 -18.01 8.50 -5.92
N ASP A 19 -18.64 7.54 -6.61
CA ASP A 19 -20.05 7.25 -6.40
C ASP A 19 -20.30 6.55 -5.04
N GLY A 20 -21.57 6.57 -4.59
CA GLY A 20 -21.97 5.98 -3.30
C GLY A 20 -21.55 4.52 -3.14
N PRO A 21 -21.88 3.62 -4.09
CA PRO A 21 -21.51 2.21 -4.00
C PRO A 21 -20.01 1.97 -3.93
N THR A 22 -19.21 2.69 -4.73
CA THR A 22 -17.75 2.59 -4.65
C THR A 22 -17.25 3.08 -3.30
N GLN A 23 -17.78 4.20 -2.80
CA GLN A 23 -17.38 4.74 -1.51
C GLN A 23 -17.73 3.78 -0.35
N GLU A 24 -18.84 3.05 -0.41
CA GLU A 24 -19.18 2.00 0.55
C GLU A 24 -18.17 0.85 0.55
N LEU A 25 -17.71 0.42 -0.63
CA LEU A 25 -16.63 -0.58 -0.74
C LEU A 25 -15.33 -0.07 -0.12
N ILE A 26 -14.95 1.19 -0.42
CA ILE A 26 -13.76 1.81 0.15
C ILE A 26 -13.86 1.87 1.67
N ASN A 27 -15.00 2.29 2.21
CA ASN A 27 -15.21 2.38 3.64
C ASN A 27 -15.08 1.01 4.30
N SER A 28 -15.63 -0.03 3.67
CA SER A 28 -15.57 -1.40 4.17
C SER A 28 -14.15 -1.97 4.16
N ILE A 29 -13.31 -1.57 3.20
CA ILE A 29 -11.89 -1.94 3.17
C ILE A 29 -11.11 -1.15 4.24
N CYS A 30 -11.36 0.15 4.36
CA CYS A 30 -10.56 1.04 5.19
C CYS A 30 -10.89 0.98 6.67
N ILE A 31 -12.06 0.46 7.08
CA ILE A 31 -12.43 0.37 8.51
C ILE A 31 -11.50 -0.54 9.31
N GLU A 32 -10.88 -1.52 8.64
CA GLU A 32 -9.91 -2.45 9.23
C GLU A 32 -8.46 -1.92 9.18
N SER A 33 -8.24 -0.76 8.55
CA SER A 33 -6.92 -0.11 8.51
C SER A 33 -6.64 0.62 9.82
N GLU A 34 -5.40 0.55 10.29
CA GLU A 34 -4.93 1.37 11.43
C GLU A 34 -5.02 2.89 11.16
N ASP A 35 -5.12 3.28 9.89
CA ASP A 35 -5.37 4.65 9.46
C ASP A 35 -6.42 4.67 8.35
N TYR A 36 -7.68 4.86 8.76
CA TYR A 36 -8.84 4.91 7.88
C TYR A 36 -8.73 6.04 6.84
N ASP A 37 -8.40 7.26 7.28
CA ASP A 37 -8.37 8.45 6.42
C ASP A 37 -7.26 8.33 5.37
N PHE A 38 -6.10 7.81 5.77
CA PHE A 38 -5.00 7.57 4.86
C PHE A 38 -5.32 6.47 3.85
N CYS A 39 -5.93 5.36 4.28
CA CYS A 39 -6.43 4.32 3.37
C CYS A 39 -7.39 4.89 2.33
N ASN A 40 -8.39 5.66 2.78
CA ASN A 40 -9.39 6.29 1.91
C ASN A 40 -8.70 7.21 0.89
N LYS A 41 -7.76 8.04 1.36
CA LYS A 41 -6.99 8.96 0.52
C LYS A 41 -6.15 8.24 -0.53
N ILE A 42 -5.49 7.14 -0.18
CA ILE A 42 -4.70 6.33 -1.12
C ILE A 42 -5.59 5.84 -2.26
N ILE A 43 -6.73 5.22 -1.95
CA ILE A 43 -7.61 4.67 -2.99
C ILE A 43 -8.12 5.81 -3.88
N ARG A 44 -8.70 6.86 -3.30
CA ARG A 44 -9.30 7.97 -4.05
C ARG A 44 -8.31 8.66 -4.98
N LYS A 45 -7.04 8.79 -4.57
CA LYS A 45 -5.98 9.38 -5.40
C LYS A 45 -5.64 8.53 -6.64
N ASN A 46 -5.86 7.22 -6.56
CA ASN A 46 -5.45 6.26 -7.60
C ASN A 46 -6.63 5.73 -8.44
N LEU A 47 -7.87 6.05 -8.08
CA LEU A 47 -9.03 5.76 -8.91
C LEU A 47 -8.95 6.52 -10.25
N LYS A 48 -9.38 5.83 -11.31
CA LYS A 48 -9.44 6.40 -12.67
C LYS A 48 -10.86 6.74 -13.11
N THR A 49 -11.86 6.19 -12.41
CA THR A 49 -13.28 6.35 -12.70
C THR A 49 -14.06 6.56 -11.39
N PRO A 50 -15.18 7.30 -11.43
CA PRO A 50 -16.10 7.46 -10.29
C PRO A 50 -16.64 6.15 -9.72
N THR A 51 -16.81 5.15 -10.60
CA THR A 51 -17.42 3.86 -10.29
C THR A 51 -16.39 2.76 -10.49
N THR A 52 -16.25 1.87 -9.51
CA THR A 52 -15.46 0.64 -9.62
C THR A 52 -16.09 -0.49 -8.81
N ASN A 53 -15.88 -1.73 -9.22
CA ASN A 53 -16.36 -2.89 -8.48
C ASN A 53 -15.28 -3.42 -7.52
N LEU A 54 -15.65 -4.35 -6.64
CA LEU A 54 -14.74 -4.92 -5.66
C LEU A 54 -13.50 -5.57 -6.28
N LYS A 55 -13.63 -6.30 -7.40
CA LYS A 55 -12.47 -6.94 -8.05
C LYS A 55 -11.49 -5.92 -8.61
N ASP A 56 -12.00 -4.90 -9.30
CA ASP A 56 -11.18 -3.82 -9.86
C ASP A 56 -10.51 -2.99 -8.76
N LEU A 57 -11.22 -2.74 -7.65
CA LEU A 57 -10.67 -2.06 -6.48
C LEU A 57 -9.59 -2.89 -5.77
N THR A 58 -9.81 -4.19 -5.60
CA THR A 58 -8.82 -5.13 -5.04
C THR A 58 -7.56 -5.16 -5.91
N TYR A 59 -7.74 -5.27 -7.22
CA TYR A 59 -6.64 -5.23 -8.18
C TYR A 59 -5.86 -3.90 -8.12
N LEU A 60 -6.56 -2.76 -7.99
CA LEU A 60 -5.93 -1.45 -7.82
C LEU A 60 -5.06 -1.40 -6.56
N ILE A 61 -5.53 -1.94 -5.44
CA ILE A 61 -4.77 -1.99 -4.18
C ILE A 61 -3.48 -2.82 -4.35
N PHE A 62 -3.53 -3.94 -5.08
CA PHE A 62 -2.33 -4.71 -5.38
C PHE A 62 -1.34 -3.92 -6.24
N LEU A 63 -1.80 -3.18 -7.24
CA LEU A 63 -0.92 -2.32 -8.06
C LEU A 63 -0.24 -1.24 -7.21
N ILE A 64 -0.98 -0.58 -6.33
CA ILE A 64 -0.42 0.42 -5.41
C ILE A 64 0.62 -0.23 -4.48
N SER A 65 0.36 -1.45 -4.00
CA SER A 65 1.30 -2.21 -3.15
C SER A 65 2.60 -2.55 -3.86
N ILE A 66 2.53 -3.00 -5.12
CA ILE A 66 3.71 -3.27 -5.97
C ILE A 66 4.53 -1.99 -6.17
N GLU A 67 3.87 -0.90 -6.60
CA GLU A 67 4.53 0.37 -6.87
C GLU A 67 5.20 0.91 -5.61
N TYR A 68 4.50 0.89 -4.47
CA TYR A 68 5.03 1.37 -3.21
C TYR A 68 6.24 0.55 -2.72
N ALA A 69 6.17 -0.77 -2.82
CA ALA A 69 7.28 -1.64 -2.43
C ALA A 69 8.51 -1.42 -3.32
N SER A 70 8.30 -1.34 -4.64
CA SER A 70 9.36 -1.09 -5.63
C SER A 70 10.01 0.29 -5.43
N ASP A 71 9.21 1.34 -5.24
CA ASP A 71 9.72 2.68 -4.98
C ASP A 71 10.51 2.75 -3.67
N THR A 72 10.11 1.99 -2.67
CA THR A 72 10.82 1.91 -1.40
C THR A 72 12.14 1.15 -1.52
N TYR A 73 12.18 0.07 -2.31
CA TYR A 73 13.43 -0.60 -2.68
C TYR A 73 14.41 0.38 -3.34
N ILE A 74 13.94 1.15 -4.34
CA ILE A 74 14.76 2.17 -5.02
C ILE A 74 15.23 3.24 -4.03
N PHE A 75 14.36 3.70 -3.13
CA PHE A 75 14.68 4.67 -2.11
C PHE A 75 15.80 4.20 -1.18
N ILE A 76 15.74 2.96 -0.68
CA ILE A 76 16.79 2.37 0.16
C ILE A 76 18.10 2.27 -0.61
N GLY A 77 18.06 1.79 -1.85
CA GLY A 77 19.24 1.73 -2.72
C GLY A 77 19.88 3.10 -2.95
N ASN A 78 19.08 4.17 -3.02
CA ASN A 78 19.58 5.55 -3.11
C ASN A 78 20.30 6.00 -1.83
N ILE A 79 19.79 5.63 -0.65
CA ILE A 79 20.46 5.92 0.63
C ILE A 79 21.79 5.17 0.70
N MET A 80 21.81 3.88 0.36
CA MET A 80 23.03 3.07 0.43
C MET A 80 24.16 3.59 -0.48
N ARG A 81 23.82 4.18 -1.63
CA ARG A 81 24.78 4.82 -2.54
C ARG A 81 25.46 6.06 -1.95
N GLN A 82 24.90 6.67 -0.90
CA GLN A 82 25.49 7.82 -0.21
C GLN A 82 26.60 7.42 0.79
N ARG A 83 26.96 6.13 0.86
CA ARG A 83 27.99 5.56 1.74
C ARG A 83 27.69 5.82 3.23
N PRO A 84 26.60 5.26 3.77
CA PRO A 84 26.34 5.30 5.21
C PRO A 84 27.42 4.52 5.99
N GLY A 85 27.41 4.62 7.32
CA GLY A 85 28.31 3.83 8.17
C GLY A 85 28.02 2.32 8.06
N PRO A 86 28.94 1.45 8.53
CA PRO A 86 28.80 -0.01 8.40
C PRO A 86 27.56 -0.59 9.10
N GLU A 87 27.15 -0.02 10.23
CA GLU A 87 25.98 -0.47 10.99
C GLU A 87 24.68 -0.14 10.24
N GLU A 88 24.54 1.10 9.78
CA GLU A 88 23.41 1.53 8.96
C GLU A 88 23.35 0.72 7.66
N TRP A 89 24.51 0.40 7.07
CA TRP A 89 24.57 -0.41 5.85
C TRP A 89 23.94 -1.79 6.05
N ASN A 90 24.24 -2.51 7.13
CA ASN A 90 23.67 -3.83 7.41
C ASN A 90 22.15 -3.78 7.59
N HIS A 91 21.65 -2.76 8.29
CA HIS A 91 20.21 -2.58 8.47
C HIS A 91 19.52 -2.22 7.16
N LEU A 92 20.13 -1.34 6.36
CA LEU A 92 19.61 -0.95 5.05
C LEU A 92 19.63 -2.10 4.05
N ASP A 93 20.66 -2.95 4.05
CA ASP A 93 20.74 -4.14 3.22
C ASP A 93 19.62 -5.13 3.54
N THR A 94 19.34 -5.33 4.84
CA THR A 94 18.19 -6.13 5.29
C THR A 94 16.86 -5.54 4.80
N CYS A 95 16.67 -4.24 4.95
CA CYS A 95 15.47 -3.56 4.45
C CYS A 95 15.35 -3.64 2.92
N LEU A 96 16.46 -3.51 2.20
CA LEU A 96 16.50 -3.63 0.74
C LEU A 96 16.03 -5.02 0.30
N ALA A 97 16.53 -6.07 0.95
CA ALA A 97 16.10 -7.44 0.69
C ALA A 97 14.61 -7.65 1.01
N VAL A 98 14.11 -7.09 2.11
CA VAL A 98 12.69 -7.13 2.49
C VAL A 98 11.82 -6.50 1.39
N TYR A 99 12.11 -5.27 0.95
CA TYR A 99 11.27 -4.60 -0.05
C TYR A 99 11.38 -5.22 -1.46
N ASN A 100 12.51 -5.84 -1.80
CA ASN A 100 12.59 -6.69 -2.99
C ASN A 100 11.66 -7.91 -2.86
N GLN A 101 11.63 -8.55 -1.69
CA GLN A 101 10.73 -9.70 -1.45
C GLN A 101 9.25 -9.29 -1.46
N GLU A 102 8.89 -8.18 -0.80
CA GLU A 102 7.54 -7.58 -0.86
C GLU A 102 7.08 -7.37 -2.30
N THR A 103 7.93 -6.73 -3.13
CA THR A 103 7.63 -6.47 -4.54
C THR A 103 7.33 -7.77 -5.29
N ASN A 104 8.15 -8.80 -5.10
CA ASN A 104 7.97 -10.09 -5.77
C ASN A 104 6.71 -10.83 -5.27
N ILE A 105 6.41 -10.76 -3.97
CA ILE A 105 5.19 -11.36 -3.43
C ILE A 105 3.96 -10.67 -4.00
N PHE A 106 3.91 -9.34 -4.02
CA PHE A 106 2.75 -8.65 -4.59
C PHE A 106 2.60 -8.87 -6.11
N LEU A 107 3.69 -9.11 -6.84
CA LEU A 107 3.62 -9.58 -8.23
C LEU A 107 3.00 -11.00 -8.34
N ASN A 108 3.29 -11.89 -7.40
CA ASN A 108 2.67 -13.22 -7.32
C ASN A 108 1.20 -13.12 -6.93
N VAL A 109 0.87 -12.37 -5.88
CA VAL A 109 -0.51 -12.07 -5.44
C VAL A 109 -1.36 -11.56 -6.60
N ARG A 110 -0.81 -10.66 -7.42
CA ARG A 110 -1.46 -10.19 -8.64
C ARG A 110 -1.73 -11.32 -9.64
N THR A 111 -0.74 -12.18 -9.87
CA THR A 111 -0.88 -13.35 -10.76
C THR A 111 -1.94 -14.32 -10.23
N GLU A 112 -1.90 -14.64 -8.95
CA GLU A 112 -2.82 -15.55 -8.26
C GLU A 112 -4.25 -15.01 -8.29
N PHE A 113 -4.44 -13.70 -8.12
CA PHE A 113 -5.73 -13.06 -8.28
C PHE A 113 -6.33 -13.25 -9.68
N PHE A 114 -5.51 -13.13 -10.74
CA PHE A 114 -5.97 -13.36 -12.12
C PHE A 114 -6.26 -14.83 -12.44
N LEU A 115 -5.61 -15.74 -11.73
CA LEU A 115 -5.82 -17.19 -11.86
C LEU A 115 -6.90 -17.73 -10.92
N ASP A 116 -7.57 -16.85 -10.17
CA ASP A 116 -8.54 -17.18 -9.13
C ASP A 116 -7.97 -18.11 -8.02
N GLU A 117 -6.64 -18.08 -7.80
CA GLU A 117 -5.93 -18.83 -6.75
C GLU A 117 -6.00 -18.11 -5.38
N TYR A 118 -7.22 -17.76 -4.94
CA TYR A 118 -7.39 -16.82 -3.82
C TYR A 118 -6.88 -17.33 -2.46
N ASP A 119 -6.95 -18.64 -2.19
CA ASP A 119 -6.39 -19.22 -0.96
C ASP A 119 -4.87 -19.03 -0.87
N ARG A 120 -4.20 -19.08 -2.03
CA ARG A 120 -2.76 -18.88 -2.14
C ARG A 120 -2.42 -17.40 -2.04
N MET A 121 -3.17 -16.57 -2.77
CA MET A 121 -3.11 -15.11 -2.71
C MET A 121 -3.15 -14.59 -1.28
N ILE A 122 -4.11 -15.05 -0.47
CA ILE A 122 -4.22 -14.63 0.93
C ILE A 122 -3.03 -15.09 1.76
N LYS A 123 -2.54 -16.32 1.60
CA LYS A 123 -1.36 -16.80 2.33
C LYS A 123 -0.12 -15.96 1.99
N ASP A 124 0.05 -15.63 0.72
CA ASP A 124 1.16 -14.81 0.23
C ASP A 124 1.06 -13.39 0.80
N ILE A 125 -0.13 -12.75 0.77
CA ILE A 125 -0.35 -11.44 1.41
C ILE A 125 -0.04 -11.51 2.91
N LEU A 126 -0.56 -12.49 3.66
CA LEU A 126 -0.32 -12.56 5.10
C LEU A 126 1.14 -12.84 5.47
N SER A 127 1.91 -13.45 4.55
CA SER A 127 3.33 -13.69 4.76
C SER A 127 4.15 -12.39 4.79
N THR A 128 3.69 -11.33 4.10
CA THR A 128 4.39 -10.04 4.02
C THR A 128 4.54 -9.38 5.38
N THR A 129 3.57 -9.52 6.27
CA THR A 129 3.64 -8.94 7.62
C THR A 129 4.88 -9.38 8.39
N ASN A 130 5.20 -10.67 8.32
CA ASN A 130 6.41 -11.21 8.95
C ASN A 130 7.69 -10.77 8.22
N ILE A 131 7.62 -10.60 6.91
CA ILE A 131 8.73 -10.17 6.08
C ILE A 131 9.09 -8.72 6.39
N LEU A 132 8.10 -7.82 6.39
CA LEU A 132 8.24 -6.40 6.67
C LEU A 132 8.87 -6.15 8.05
N ARG A 133 8.50 -6.93 9.07
CA ARG A 133 9.06 -6.83 10.44
C ARG A 133 10.59 -7.00 10.50
N ARG A 134 11.20 -7.63 9.49
CA ARG A 134 12.67 -7.77 9.42
C ARG A 134 13.37 -6.45 9.06
N CYS A 135 12.69 -5.53 8.38
CA CYS A 135 13.19 -4.19 8.15
C CYS A 135 13.01 -3.35 9.42
N ARG A 136 13.98 -3.41 10.33
CA ARG A 136 13.96 -2.60 11.55
C ARG A 136 14.20 -1.12 11.21
N THR A 137 13.78 -0.24 12.09
CA THR A 137 13.86 1.22 11.90
C THR A 137 14.34 1.95 13.15
N ASP A 138 14.89 1.19 14.11
CA ASP A 138 15.44 1.61 15.40
C ASP A 138 16.86 2.20 15.31
N PHE A 139 17.26 2.64 14.11
CA PHE A 139 18.55 3.25 13.83
C PHE A 139 18.37 4.57 13.06
N PRO A 140 19.22 5.59 13.31
CA PRO A 140 19.18 6.85 12.57
C PRO A 140 19.70 6.67 11.14
N ILE A 141 19.21 7.48 10.20
CA ILE A 141 19.74 7.56 8.84
C ILE A 141 20.24 9.00 8.60
N PRO A 142 21.56 9.26 8.70
CA PRO A 142 22.12 10.58 8.44
C PRO A 142 21.70 11.14 7.06
N PRO A 143 21.44 12.46 6.96
CA PRO A 143 21.53 13.48 8.01
C PRO A 143 20.29 13.56 8.91
N ASN A 144 19.25 12.76 8.62
CA ASN A 144 17.99 12.83 9.33
C ASN A 144 18.09 12.15 10.71
N LYS A 145 17.63 12.84 11.75
CA LYS A 145 17.50 12.21 13.08
C LYS A 145 16.45 11.10 13.08
N ASN A 146 15.44 11.21 12.22
CA ASN A 146 14.37 10.23 12.12
C ASN A 146 14.58 9.35 10.90
N ASN A 147 14.40 8.04 11.08
CA ASN A 147 14.51 7.08 10.01
C ASN A 147 13.28 7.18 9.08
N PRO A 148 13.44 7.61 7.80
CA PRO A 148 12.32 7.69 6.85
C PRO A 148 11.64 6.34 6.57
N LEU A 149 12.29 5.22 6.90
CA LEU A 149 11.71 3.89 6.73
C LEU A 149 10.59 3.61 7.74
N ILE A 150 10.48 4.38 8.82
CA ILE A 150 9.35 4.27 9.78
C ILE A 150 8.03 4.46 9.03
N GLU A 151 7.89 5.58 8.32
CA GLU A 151 6.68 5.86 7.55
C GLU A 151 6.53 4.91 6.37
N LYS A 152 7.64 4.50 5.74
CA LYS A 152 7.59 3.52 4.64
C LYS A 152 7.00 2.19 5.09
N ASN A 153 7.47 1.67 6.22
CA ASN A 153 6.95 0.42 6.78
C ASN A 153 5.49 0.56 7.22
N ARG A 154 5.12 1.70 7.83
CA ARG A 154 3.72 1.97 8.19
C ARG A 154 2.80 1.91 6.98
N VAL A 155 3.13 2.62 5.91
CA VAL A 155 2.32 2.63 4.68
C VAL A 155 2.26 1.23 4.04
N MET A 156 3.36 0.49 4.03
CA MET A 156 3.37 -0.88 3.50
C MET A 156 2.49 -1.83 4.33
N LYS A 157 2.45 -1.66 5.66
CA LYS A 157 1.53 -2.40 6.55
C LYS A 157 0.07 -2.08 6.21
N ILE A 158 -0.26 -0.80 6.03
CA ILE A 158 -1.62 -0.37 5.63
C ILE A 158 -2.01 -1.01 4.29
N LEU A 159 -1.12 -0.98 3.30
CA LEU A 159 -1.36 -1.59 1.98
C LEU A 159 -1.53 -3.12 2.06
N THR A 160 -0.77 -3.79 2.94
CA THR A 160 -0.94 -5.21 3.22
C THR A 160 -2.32 -5.50 3.83
N THR A 161 -2.75 -4.72 4.82
CA THR A 161 -4.08 -4.86 5.43
C THR A 161 -5.18 -4.65 4.40
N MET A 162 -5.10 -3.58 3.61
CA MET A 162 -6.06 -3.31 2.53
C MET A 162 -6.13 -4.46 1.53
N SER A 163 -4.98 -5.03 1.16
CA SER A 163 -4.87 -6.15 0.24
C SER A 163 -5.53 -7.42 0.81
N ALA A 164 -5.28 -7.73 2.09
CA ALA A 164 -5.86 -8.90 2.74
C ALA A 164 -7.38 -8.77 2.86
N VAL A 165 -7.85 -7.61 3.36
CA VAL A 165 -9.28 -7.32 3.56
C VAL A 165 -10.04 -7.42 2.25
N SER A 166 -9.59 -6.70 1.22
CA SER A 166 -10.23 -6.72 -0.10
C SER A 166 -10.17 -8.10 -0.75
N GLY A 167 -9.06 -8.83 -0.60
CA GLY A 167 -8.93 -10.22 -1.05
C GLY A 167 -9.95 -11.16 -0.39
N TYR A 168 -10.14 -11.06 0.93
CA TYR A 168 -11.14 -11.86 1.64
C TYR A 168 -12.58 -11.49 1.25
N MET A 169 -12.88 -10.20 1.04
CA MET A 169 -14.17 -9.77 0.52
C MET A 169 -14.45 -10.41 -0.86
N VAL A 170 -13.43 -10.49 -1.73
CA VAL A 170 -13.55 -11.17 -3.04
C VAL A 170 -13.86 -12.66 -2.88
N ILE A 171 -13.18 -13.35 -1.95
CA ILE A 171 -13.42 -14.78 -1.67
C ILE A 171 -14.86 -15.01 -1.19
N ASN A 172 -15.33 -14.17 -0.28
CA ASN A 172 -16.65 -14.31 0.33
C ASN A 172 -17.79 -13.88 -0.59
N GLY A 173 -17.48 -13.09 -1.63
CA GLY A 173 -18.49 -12.47 -2.49
C GLY A 173 -19.33 -11.41 -1.79
N ASP A 174 -18.86 -10.87 -0.65
CA ASP A 174 -19.55 -9.90 0.19
C ASP A 174 -18.64 -8.67 0.40
N ALA A 175 -19.26 -7.49 0.44
CA ALA A 175 -18.62 -6.22 0.76
C ALA A 175 -18.31 -6.06 2.27
N SER A 176 -18.55 -7.08 3.07
CA SER A 176 -18.24 -7.08 4.50
C SER A 176 -17.36 -8.27 4.89
N LEU A 177 -16.46 -8.05 5.86
CA LEU A 177 -15.67 -9.11 6.44
C LEU A 177 -16.42 -9.80 7.57
N LEU A 178 -16.36 -11.13 7.59
CA LEU A 178 -16.81 -11.92 8.73
C LEU A 178 -15.89 -11.67 9.93
N SER A 179 -16.45 -11.59 11.13
CA SER A 179 -15.70 -11.35 12.39
C SER A 179 -14.56 -12.34 12.65
N SER A 180 -14.64 -13.55 12.09
CA SER A 180 -13.58 -14.58 12.15
C SER A 180 -12.35 -14.26 11.29
N VAL A 181 -12.46 -13.37 10.31
CA VAL A 181 -11.34 -12.92 9.48
C VAL A 181 -10.60 -11.78 10.18
N VAL A 182 -11.34 -10.85 10.79
CA VAL A 182 -10.80 -9.75 11.61
C VAL A 182 -9.89 -10.30 12.71
N THR A 183 -10.35 -11.32 13.44
CA THR A 183 -9.55 -11.98 14.49
C THR A 183 -8.27 -12.64 13.97
N ASN A 184 -8.22 -13.09 12.71
CA ASN A 184 -6.98 -13.59 12.11
C ASN A 184 -6.06 -12.43 11.70
N LEU A 185 -6.59 -11.29 11.22
CA LEU A 185 -5.80 -10.09 10.95
C LEU A 185 -5.18 -9.52 12.23
N ASP A 186 -5.91 -9.54 13.35
CA ASP A 186 -5.44 -9.10 14.67
C ASP A 186 -4.27 -9.95 15.20
N VAL A 187 -4.22 -11.24 14.85
CA VAL A 187 -3.11 -12.14 15.23
C VAL A 187 -1.81 -11.78 14.50
N PHE A 188 -1.91 -11.05 13.37
CA PHE A 188 -0.76 -10.62 12.59
C PHE A 188 -0.38 -9.14 12.82
N GLN A 189 -1.18 -8.34 13.52
CA GLN A 189 -0.87 -6.93 13.86
C GLN A 189 0.09 -6.81 15.05
#